data_AF-A0A519HKL8-F1
#
_entry.id   AF-A0A519HKL8-F1
#
_cell.length_a   1.000
_cell.length_b   1.000
_cell.length_c   1.000
_cell.angle_alpha   90.00
_cell.angle_beta   90.00
_cell.angle_gamma   90.00
#
_symmetry.space_group_name_H-M   'P 1'
#
loop_
_entity.id
_entity.type
_entity.pdbx_description
1 polymer ?
#
loop_
_entity_poly.entity_id
_entity_poly.type
_entity_poly.pdbx_seq_one_letter_code
_entity_poly.pdbx_strand_id
1 'polypeptide(L)'
;MPTSELRAYAGRYDSRELGSPAEVTAADGGVAVRFGRGSLRRLELARVSRDVFRCGSMIARFQRNAVGEVVAFSYSDPLLCRQQFTRPPSGDEAVPTRSRPEP
;
A
#
# COMPACT_ATOMS: atom_id res chain seq x y z
N MET A 1 9.57 13.73 -15.38
CA MET A 1 10.44 12.89 -14.52
C MET A 1 9.77 12.79 -13.17
N PRO A 2 9.37 11.60 -12.70
CA PRO A 2 8.74 11.49 -11.39
C PRO A 2 9.71 11.93 -10.30
N THR A 3 9.25 12.80 -9.39
CA THR A 3 10.06 13.40 -8.33
C THR A 3 10.66 12.30 -7.45
N SER A 4 11.94 12.40 -7.04
CA SER A 4 12.60 11.39 -6.18
C SER A 4 11.81 11.06 -4.91
N GLU A 5 11.01 12.00 -4.39
CA GLU A 5 10.11 11.75 -3.26
C GLU A 5 9.06 10.66 -3.55
N LEU A 6 8.50 10.59 -4.76
CA LEU A 6 7.46 9.62 -5.11
C LEU A 6 7.99 8.18 -5.13
N ARG A 7 9.29 8.01 -5.43
CA ARG A 7 9.96 6.72 -5.36
C ARG A 7 10.03 6.16 -3.93
N ALA A 8 9.97 7.01 -2.90
CA ALA A 8 9.97 6.55 -1.51
C ALA A 8 8.69 5.79 -1.13
N TYR A 9 7.57 6.08 -1.82
CA TYR A 9 6.28 5.40 -1.60
C TYR A 9 6.14 4.14 -2.45
N ALA A 10 6.92 4.01 -3.53
CA ALA A 10 6.90 2.84 -4.38
C ALA A 10 7.40 1.61 -3.61
N GLY A 11 6.70 0.49 -3.75
CA GLY A 11 7.02 -0.74 -3.04
C GLY A 11 5.80 -1.65 -2.89
N ARG A 12 6.02 -2.83 -2.31
CA ARG A 12 4.97 -3.79 -2.02
C ARG A 12 4.50 -3.59 -0.59
N TYR A 13 3.19 -3.63 -0.38
CA TYR A 13 2.55 -3.51 0.92
C TYR A 13 1.54 -4.63 1.04
N ASP A 14 1.46 -5.24 2.20
CA ASP A 14 0.49 -6.28 2.47
C ASP A 14 -0.63 -5.73 3.34
N SER A 15 -1.85 -6.17 3.05
CA SER A 15 -3.00 -5.93 3.92
C SER A 15 -3.38 -7.24 4.59
N ARG A 16 -3.48 -7.18 5.91
CA ARG A 16 -4.00 -8.28 6.73
C ARG A 16 -5.48 -8.58 6.45
N GLU A 17 -6.21 -7.58 5.95
CA GLU A 17 -7.65 -7.61 5.75
C GLU A 17 -8.02 -8.15 4.36
N LEU A 18 -7.33 -7.69 3.30
CA LEU A 18 -7.59 -8.11 1.92
C LEU A 18 -6.89 -9.41 1.53
N GLY A 19 -5.95 -9.91 2.35
CA GLY A 19 -5.20 -11.14 2.09
C GLY A 19 -4.39 -11.11 0.79
N SER A 20 -4.20 -9.93 0.20
CA SER A 20 -3.55 -9.70 -1.09
C SER A 20 -2.59 -8.52 -1.01
N PRO A 21 -1.38 -8.64 -1.57
CA PRO A 21 -0.43 -7.54 -1.60
C PRO A 21 -0.89 -6.46 -2.58
N ALA A 22 -0.67 -5.21 -2.18
CA ALA A 22 -0.77 -4.02 -3.00
C ALA A 22 0.63 -3.56 -3.43
N GLU A 23 0.85 -3.43 -4.72
CA GLU A 23 2.07 -2.94 -5.32
C GLU A 23 1.91 -1.48 -5.70
N VAL A 24 2.68 -0.60 -5.07
CA VAL A 24 2.66 0.84 -5.32
C VAL A 24 3.83 1.19 -6.23
N THR A 25 3.56 1.97 -7.27
CA THR A 25 4.54 2.45 -8.24
C THR A 25 4.44 3.97 -8.33
N ALA A 26 5.56 4.66 -8.53
CA ALA A 26 5.53 6.10 -8.75
C ALA A 26 4.93 6.41 -10.14
N ALA A 27 3.98 7.35 -10.20
CA ALA A 27 3.33 7.78 -11.43
C ALA A 27 3.54 9.29 -11.65
N ASP A 28 3.19 9.80 -12.82
CA ASP A 28 3.29 11.24 -13.11
C ASP A 28 2.26 12.00 -12.25
N GLY A 29 2.73 12.86 -11.34
CA GLY A 29 1.87 13.60 -10.41
C GLY A 29 1.37 12.82 -9.18
N GLY A 30 1.83 11.58 -8.95
CA GLY A 30 1.34 10.79 -7.81
C GLY A 30 1.88 9.36 -7.72
N VAL A 31 1.03 8.43 -7.30
CA VAL A 31 1.35 7.01 -7.15
C VAL A 31 0.27 6.13 -7.76
N ALA A 32 0.67 5.04 -8.39
CA ALA A 32 -0.23 4.03 -8.93
C ALA A 32 -0.20 2.78 -8.06
N VAL A 33 -1.35 2.38 -7.52
CA VAL A 33 -1.52 1.21 -6.65
C VAL A 33 -2.14 0.09 -7.46
N ARG A 34 -1.51 -1.08 -7.45
CA ARG A 34 -1.98 -2.30 -8.12
C ARG A 34 -2.22 -3.38 -7.07
N PHE A 35 -3.47 -3.77 -6.89
CA PHE A 35 -3.84 -4.88 -6.02
C PHE A 35 -3.54 -6.21 -6.74
N GLY A 36 -3.11 -7.25 -6.01
CA GLY A 36 -2.76 -8.57 -6.54
C GLY A 36 -3.89 -9.31 -7.29
N ARG A 37 -3.61 -10.55 -7.73
CA ARG A 37 -4.40 -11.39 -8.68
C ARG A 37 -5.90 -11.07 -8.71
N GLY A 38 -6.27 -10.19 -9.62
CA GLY A 38 -7.64 -9.84 -9.94
C GLY A 38 -7.65 -8.74 -10.99
N SER A 39 -8.73 -8.64 -11.77
CA SER A 39 -8.89 -7.65 -12.84
C SER A 39 -8.99 -6.18 -12.35
N LEU A 40 -8.63 -5.90 -11.11
CA LEU A 40 -8.61 -4.55 -10.52
C LEU A 40 -7.36 -3.81 -11.00
N ARG A 41 -7.62 -2.76 -11.78
CA ARG A 41 -6.88 -2.44 -13.00
C ARG A 41 -5.60 -1.61 -12.86
N ARG A 42 -5.05 -1.40 -11.66
CA ARG A 42 -4.20 -0.24 -11.30
C ARG A 42 -5.09 0.99 -11.03
N LEU A 43 -4.87 1.61 -9.87
CA LEU A 43 -5.53 2.84 -9.44
C LEU A 43 -4.47 3.95 -9.34
N GLU A 44 -4.64 5.03 -10.07
CA GLU A 44 -3.74 6.17 -10.07
C GLU A 44 -4.23 7.20 -9.05
N LEU A 45 -3.47 7.37 -7.97
CA LEU A 45 -3.75 8.37 -6.94
C LEU A 45 -2.88 9.59 -7.14
N ALA A 46 -3.53 10.75 -7.30
CA ALA A 46 -2.86 12.03 -7.38
C ALA A 46 -2.43 12.49 -5.99
N ARG A 47 -1.24 13.09 -5.88
CA ARG A 47 -0.74 13.68 -4.63
C ARG A 47 -1.55 14.93 -4.28
N VAL A 48 -2.20 14.92 -3.12
CA VAL A 48 -2.94 16.07 -2.58
C VAL A 48 -2.10 16.81 -1.55
N SER A 49 -1.34 16.05 -0.76
CA SER A 49 -0.42 16.56 0.26
C SER A 49 0.79 15.65 0.34
N ARG A 50 1.79 16.01 1.16
CA ARG A 50 3.02 15.23 1.28
C ARG A 50 2.75 13.74 1.50
N ASP A 51 1.86 13.39 2.41
CA ASP A 51 1.58 11.98 2.73
C ASP A 51 0.12 11.58 2.44
N VAL A 52 -0.58 12.37 1.62
CA VAL A 52 -1.99 12.14 1.29
C VAL A 52 -2.18 12.15 -0.23
N PHE A 53 -2.76 11.08 -0.74
CA PHE A 53 -3.06 10.87 -2.14
C PHE A 53 -4.54 10.55 -2.30
N ARG A 54 -5.15 10.98 -3.40
CA ARG A 54 -6.57 10.74 -3.66
C ARG A 54 -6.81 10.30 -5.10
N CYS A 55 -7.84 9.50 -5.30
CA CYS A 55 -8.35 9.11 -6.60
C CYS A 55 -9.88 9.13 -6.55
N GLY A 56 -10.52 10.14 -7.15
CA GLY A 56 -11.97 10.34 -7.01
C GLY A 56 -12.36 10.50 -5.52
N SER A 57 -13.19 9.59 -5.01
CA SER A 57 -13.66 9.56 -3.62
C SER A 57 -12.73 8.80 -2.66
N MET A 58 -11.71 8.11 -3.18
CA MET A 58 -10.75 7.35 -2.39
C MET A 58 -9.63 8.24 -1.85
N ILE A 59 -9.24 8.01 -0.60
CA ILE A 59 -8.12 8.70 0.05
C ILE A 59 -7.13 7.68 0.59
N ALA A 60 -5.88 7.74 0.13
CA ALA A 60 -4.75 7.00 0.67
C ALA A 60 -3.86 7.93 1.51
N ARG A 61 -3.60 7.56 2.77
CA ARG A 61 -2.74 8.28 3.71
C ARG A 61 -1.54 7.41 4.03
N PHE A 62 -0.36 7.86 3.67
CA PHE A 62 0.89 7.18 3.98
C PHE A 62 1.37 7.58 5.38
N GLN A 63 1.93 6.62 6.09
CA GLN A 63 2.54 6.82 7.40
C GLN A 63 4.03 6.54 7.28
N ARG A 64 4.82 7.50 7.77
CA ARG A 64 6.27 7.41 7.83
C ARG A 64 6.73 7.05 9.23
N ASN A 65 7.82 6.31 9.34
CA ASN A 65 8.52 6.10 10.60
C ASN A 65 9.31 7.36 11.01
N ALA A 66 9.94 7.32 12.19
CA ALA A 66 10.77 8.41 12.70
C ALA A 66 11.99 8.72 11.80
N VAL A 67 12.40 7.77 10.97
CA VAL A 67 13.51 7.88 10.00
C VAL A 67 13.05 8.55 8.69
N GLY A 68 11.75 8.83 8.55
CA GLY A 68 11.15 9.44 7.36
C GLY A 68 10.78 8.45 6.26
N GLU A 69 10.89 7.15 6.48
CA GLU A 69 10.55 6.11 5.50
C GLU A 69 9.08 5.71 5.61
N VAL A 70 8.46 5.47 4.46
CA VAL A 70 7.07 5.00 4.40
C VAL A 70 7.00 3.54 4.84
N VAL A 71 6.31 3.30 5.95
CA VAL A 71 6.16 1.95 6.56
C VAL A 71 4.75 1.39 6.42
N ALA A 72 3.76 2.26 6.23
CA ALA A 72 2.37 1.86 6.09
C ALA A 72 1.59 2.86 5.26
N PHE A 73 0.45 2.44 4.75
CA PHE A 73 -0.57 3.36 4.25
C PHE A 73 -1.96 2.88 4.66
N SER A 74 -2.83 3.83 4.93
CA SER A 74 -4.24 3.59 5.17
C SER A 74 -5.03 4.09 3.98
N TYR A 75 -5.93 3.26 3.49
CA TYR A 75 -6.83 3.58 2.41
C TYR A 75 -8.26 3.66 2.96
N SER A 76 -9.02 4.67 2.57
CA SER A 76 -10.42 4.83 2.98
C SER A 76 -11.26 5.25 1.78
N ASP A 77 -12.43 4.63 1.66
CA ASP A 77 -13.42 4.90 0.63
C ASP A 77 -14.80 5.00 1.31
N PRO A 78 -15.75 5.81 0.82
CA PRO A 78 -17.10 5.87 1.39
C PRO A 78 -17.81 4.51 1.45
N LEU A 79 -17.44 3.55 0.60
CA LEU A 79 -18.02 2.20 0.58
C LEU A 79 -17.18 1.17 1.35
N LEU A 80 -15.89 1.43 1.61
CA LEU A 80 -15.00 0.54 2.36
C LEU A 80 -14.48 1.22 3.63
N CYS A 81 -14.77 0.60 4.77
CA CYS A 81 -14.12 0.92 6.05
C CYS A 81 -12.60 1.01 5.87
N ARG A 82 -11.97 1.94 6.59
CA ARG A 82 -10.53 2.22 6.52
C ARG A 82 -9.72 0.91 6.52
N GLN A 83 -9.10 0.62 5.40
CA GLN A 83 -8.18 -0.50 5.22
C GLN A 83 -6.76 -0.05 5.51
N GLN A 84 -5.99 -0.87 6.21
CA GLN A 84 -4.59 -0.59 6.50
C GLN A 84 -3.69 -1.60 5.77
N PHE A 85 -2.62 -1.05 5.20
CA PHE A 85 -1.58 -1.78 4.50
C PHE A 85 -0.25 -1.44 5.14
N THR A 86 0.56 -2.44 5.40
CA THR A 86 1.89 -2.28 5.99
C THR A 86 2.93 -2.85 5.04
N ARG A 87 4.07 -2.18 4.93
CA ARG A 87 5.19 -2.73 4.17
C ARG A 87 5.66 -3.99 4.90
N PRO A 88 5.63 -5.18 4.27
CA PRO A 88 6.23 -6.35 4.90
C PRO A 88 7.71 -6.06 5.15
N PRO A 89 8.29 -6.53 6.26
CA PRO A 89 9.74 -6.50 6.39
C PRO A 89 10.32 -7.16 5.14
N SER A 90 11.21 -6.46 4.44
CA SER A 90 11.99 -7.03 3.34
C SER A 90 12.92 -8.08 3.94
N GLY A 91 12.36 -9.24 4.20
CA GLY A 91 12.97 -10.33 4.93
C GLY A 91 11.99 -11.47 4.78
N ASP A 92 12.39 -12.40 3.93
CA ASP A 92 11.91 -13.77 3.85
C ASP A 92 11.46 -14.30 5.23
N GLU A 93 10.23 -14.03 5.59
CA GLU A 93 9.49 -14.78 6.60
C GLU A 93 8.12 -15.01 5.98
N ALA A 94 8.13 -15.80 4.91
CA ALA A 94 7.04 -16.71 4.66
C ALA A 94 6.78 -17.41 5.98
N VAL A 95 5.73 -16.99 6.68
CA VAL A 95 5.18 -17.65 7.86
C VAL A 95 5.23 -19.14 7.54
N PRO A 96 6.09 -19.97 8.16
CA PRO A 96 5.90 -21.39 8.05
C PRO A 96 4.54 -21.61 8.67
N THR A 97 3.63 -22.08 7.82
CA THR A 97 2.33 -22.63 8.15
C THR A 97 2.34 -23.08 9.60
N ARG A 98 1.54 -22.43 10.45
CA ARG A 98 1.14 -23.03 11.73
C ARG A 98 0.31 -24.27 11.37
N SER A 99 0.99 -25.33 10.96
CA SER A 99 0.47 -26.68 10.91
C SER A 99 0.32 -27.11 12.35
N ARG A 100 -0.87 -26.90 12.88
CA ARG A 100 -1.42 -27.63 14.01
C ARG A 100 -2.83 -28.04 13.56
N PRO A 101 -3.31 -29.29 13.74
CA PRO A 101 -3.10 -30.15 14.91
C PRO A 101 -2.89 -31.68 14.68
N GLU A 102 -2.22 -32.34 15.65
CA GLU A 102 -2.49 -33.64 16.35
C GLU A 102 -2.95 -34.90 15.56
N PRO A 103 -2.66 -36.16 16.00
CA PRO A 103 -2.71 -36.68 17.39
C PRO A 103 -1.43 -37.33 17.95
#